data_AF-A0A941A138-F1
#
_entry.id   AF-A0A941A138-F1
#
_cell.length_a   1.000
_cell.length_b   1.000
_cell.length_c   1.000
_cell.angle_alpha   90.00
_cell.angle_beta   90.00
_cell.angle_gamma   90.00
#
_symmetry.space_group_name_H-M   'P 1'
#
loop_
_entity.id
_entity.type
_entity.pdbx_description
1 polymer ?
#
loop_
_entity_poly.entity_id
_entity_poly.type
_entity_poly.pdbx_seq_one_letter_code
_entity_poly.pdbx_strand_id
1 'polypeptide(L)' 'MDAQTRREIAVAVQAVDDALTGLVGFLMTLRPTLRNEILQICGRHMDRAREAKERLQSLLDAPPGPESG' A
#
# COMPACT_ATOMS: atom_id res chain seq x y z
N MET A 1 13.49 5.36 15.23
CA MET A 1 12.01 5.37 15.15
C MET A 1 11.49 4.64 16.37
N ASP A 2 10.59 5.25 17.13
CA ASP A 2 10.04 4.62 18.34
C ASP A 2 9.05 3.49 18.00
N ALA A 3 8.75 2.66 19.00
CA ALA A 3 7.91 1.48 18.83
C ALA A 3 6.45 1.82 18.45
N GLN A 4 5.94 2.97 18.89
CA GLN A 4 4.58 3.39 18.56
C GLN A 4 4.50 3.81 17.09
N THR A 5 5.41 4.67 16.63
CA THR A 5 5.49 5.07 15.21
C THR A 5 5.67 3.84 14.31
N ARG A 6 6.52 2.89 14.69
CA ARG A 6 6.69 1.63 13.94
C ARG A 6 5.39 0.83 13.85
N ARG A 7 4.62 0.75 14.93
CA ARG A 7 3.33 0.06 14.95
C ARG A 7 2.30 0.78 14.09
N GLU A 8 2.23 2.10 14.16
CA GLU A 8 1.30 2.90 13.34
C GLU A 8 1.59 2.75 11.84
N ILE A 9 2.87 2.77 11.45
CA ILE A 9 3.28 2.54 10.06
C ILE A 9 2.91 1.10 9.63
N ALA A 10 3.12 0.09 10.47
CA ALA A 10 2.72 -1.29 10.16
C ALA A 10 1.21 -1.43 9.93
N VAL A 11 0.38 -0.78 10.75
CA VAL A 11 -1.07 -0.73 10.55
C VAL A 11 -1.43 -0.03 9.25
N ALA A 12 -0.77 1.09 8.93
CA ALA A 12 -1.00 1.81 7.69
C ALA A 12 -0.64 0.97 6.45
N VAL A 13 0.50 0.26 6.49
CA VAL A 13 0.92 -0.65 5.41
C VAL A 13 -0.12 -1.74 5.19
N GLN A 14 -0.57 -2.40 6.27
CA GLN A 14 -1.58 -3.45 6.17
C GLN A 14 -2.89 -2.92 5.59
N ALA A 15 -3.36 -1.76 6.06
CA ALA A 15 -4.59 -1.16 5.58
C ALA A 15 -4.54 -0.83 4.08
N VAL A 16 -3.40 -0.35 3.57
CA VAL A 16 -3.21 -0.09 2.14
C VAL A 16 -3.15 -1.40 1.35
N ASP A 17 -2.51 -2.44 1.88
CA ASP A 17 -2.45 -3.76 1.23
C ASP A 17 -3.83 -4.42 1.10
N ASP A 18 -4.61 -4.41 2.18
CA ASP A 18 -5.95 -4.96 2.22
C ASP A 18 -6.88 -4.22 1.25
N ALA A 19 -6.79 -2.88 1.21
CA ALA A 19 -7.57 -2.06 0.29
C ALA A 19 -7.22 -2.34 -1.18
N LEU A 20 -5.93 -2.43 -1.51
CA LEU A 20 -5.47 -2.75 -2.87
C LEU A 20 -5.90 -4.16 -3.28
N THR A 21 -5.77 -5.14 -2.38
CA THR A 21 -6.18 -6.52 -2.62
C THR A 21 -7.69 -6.63 -2.85
N GLY A 22 -8.49 -5.99 -1.99
CA GLY A 22 -9.94 -5.93 -2.14
C GLY A 22 -10.37 -5.27 -3.45
N LEU A 23 -9.70 -4.17 -3.84
CA LEU A 23 -9.98 -3.48 -5.10
C LEU A 23 -9.63 -4.35 -6.32
N VAL A 24 -8.46 -5.00 -6.33
CA VAL A 24 -8.09 -5.93 -7.40
C VAL A 24 -9.09 -7.09 -7.47
N GLY A 25 -9.46 -7.66 -6.32
CA GLY A 25 -10.48 -8.72 -6.25
C GLY A 25 -11.81 -8.27 -6.85
N PHE A 26 -12.30 -7.09 -6.47
CA PHE A 26 -13.52 -6.50 -7.04
C PHE A 26 -13.40 -6.33 -8.56
N LEU A 27 -12.31 -5.75 -9.05
CA LEU A 27 -12.08 -5.54 -10.49
C LEU A 27 -12.13 -6.84 -11.29
N MET A 28 -11.67 -7.95 -10.71
CA MET A 28 -11.71 -9.27 -11.37
C MET A 28 -13.12 -9.84 -11.51
N THR A 29 -14.11 -9.34 -10.75
CA THR A 29 -15.52 -9.73 -10.90
C THR A 29 -16.24 -8.97 -12.02
N LEU A 30 -15.64 -7.89 -12.52
CA LEU A 30 -16.25 -7.04 -13.53
C LEU A 30 -16.05 -7.59 -14.95
N ARG A 31 -16.97 -7.23 -15.85
CA ARG A 31 -16.80 -7.48 -17.28
C ARG A 31 -15.54 -6.77 -17.80
N PRO A 32 -14.81 -7.36 -18.77
CA PRO A 32 -13.53 -6.82 -19.24
C PRO A 32 -13.57 -5.34 -19.66
N THR A 33 -14.61 -4.91 -20.37
CA THR A 33 -14.74 -3.53 -20.83
C THR A 33 -14.82 -2.54 -19.67
N LEU A 34 -15.73 -2.78 -18.72
CA LEU A 34 -15.90 -1.93 -17.54
C LEU A 34 -14.65 -1.95 -16.64
N ARG A 35 -14.03 -3.13 -16.48
CA ARG A 35 -12.77 -3.26 -15.76
C ARG A 35 -11.68 -2.39 -16.38
N ASN A 36 -11.54 -2.39 -17.70
CA ASN A 36 -10.55 -1.60 -18.41
C ASN A 36 -10.82 -0.09 -18.26
N GLU A 37 -12.06 0.34 -18.39
CA GLU A 37 -12.46 1.74 -18.17
C GLU A 37 -12.10 2.21 -16.75
N ILE A 38 -12.43 1.41 -15.74
CA ILE A 38 -12.07 1.71 -14.35
C ILE A 38 -10.55 1.73 -14.17
N LEU A 39 -9.82 0.78 -14.75
CA LEU A 39 -8.34 0.76 -14.69
C LEU A 39 -7.71 1.95 -15.41
N GLN A 40 -8.30 2.46 -16.49
CA GLN A 40 -7.82 3.67 -17.17
C GLN A 40 -7.98 4.93 -16.30
N ILE A 41 -9.07 5.00 -15.52
CA ILE A 41 -9.34 6.12 -14.62
C ILE A 41 -8.50 5.99 -13.34
N CYS A 42 -8.53 4.80 -12.73
CA CYS A 42 -8.04 4.57 -11.37
C CYS A 42 -6.64 3.93 -11.31
N GLY A 43 -6.11 3.39 -12.40
CA GLY A 43 -4.86 2.61 -12.41
C GLY A 43 -3.68 3.39 -11.82
N ARG A 44 -3.50 4.66 -12.22
CA ARG A 44 -2.45 5.52 -11.66
C ARG A 44 -2.60 5.77 -10.16
N HIS A 45 -3.82 5.75 -9.62
CA HIS A 45 -4.06 5.87 -8.19
C HIS A 45 -3.69 4.57 -7.45
N MET A 46 -3.98 3.41 -8.05
CA MET A 46 -3.58 2.11 -7.51
C MET A 46 -2.05 1.97 -7.50
N ASP A 47 -1.37 2.40 -8.57
CA ASP A 47 0.09 2.39 -8.65
C ASP A 47 0.72 3.29 -7.58
N ARG A 48 0.20 4.51 -7.41
CA ARG A 48 0.66 5.42 -6.35
C ARG A 48 0.44 4.86 -4.95
N ALA A 49 -0.70 4.21 -4.70
CA ALA A 49 -0.98 3.56 -3.42
C ALA A 49 -0.01 2.40 -3.16
N ARG A 50 0.31 1.61 -4.20
CA ARG A 50 1.33 0.55 -4.10
C ARG A 50 2.72 1.13 -3.79
N GLU A 51 3.15 2.16 -4.51
CA GLU A 51 4.43 2.84 -4.22
C GLU A 51 4.48 3.40 -2.80
N ALA A 52 3.38 4.01 -2.32
CA ALA A 52 3.30 4.53 -0.97
C ALA A 52 3.44 3.39 0.07
N LYS A 53 2.77 2.26 -0.15
CA LYS A 53 2.92 1.06 0.67
C LYS A 53 4.36 0.58 0.72
N GLU A 54 5.03 0.48 -0.43
CA GLU A 54 6.42 0.01 -0.52
C GLU A 54 7.40 0.94 0.20
N ARG A 55 7.18 2.26 0.12
CA ARG A 55 7.97 3.25 0.86
C ARG A 55 7.78 3.11 2.37
N LEU A 56 6.53 2.96 2.83
CA LEU A 56 6.22 2.74 4.25
C LEU A 56 6.81 1.41 4.76
N GLN A 57 6.70 0.34 3.96
CA GLN A 57 7.30 -0.95 4.27
C GLN A 57 8.84 -0.84 4.37
N SER A 58 9.48 -0.10 3.47
CA SER A 58 10.92 0.15 3.54
C SER A 58 11.33 0.88 4.83
N LEU A 59 10.50 1.81 5.33
CA LEU A 59 10.73 2.47 6.61
C LEU A 59 10.59 1.52 7.81
N LEU A 60 9.73 0.51 7.71
CA LEU A 60 9.62 -0.55 8.72
C LEU A 60 10.84 -1.47 8.68
N ASP A 61 11.25 -1.89 7.50
CA ASP A 61 12.33 -2.87 7.34
C ASP A 61 13.72 -2.27 7.56
N ALA A 62 13.82 -0.94 7.52
CA ALA A 62 15.03 -0.22 7.91
C ALA A 62 15.46 -0.66 9.32
N PRO A 63 16.72 -1.09 9.49
CA PRO A 63 17.25 -1.39 10.82
C PRO A 63 17.14 -0.14 11.69
N PRO A 64 16.94 -0.28 13.02
CA PRO A 64 17.11 0.85 13.91
C PRO A 64 18.52 1.40 13.66
N GLY A 65 18.61 2.65 13.21
CA GLY A 65 19.91 3.32 13.03
C GLY A 65 20.70 3.23 14.34
N PRO A 66 22.04 3.26 14.29
CA PRO A 66 22.84 3.24 15.50
C PRO A 66 22.32 4.35 16.40
N GLU A 67 21.85 3.97 17.59
CA GLU A 67 21.47 4.92 18.61
C GLU A 67 22.74 5.72 18.91
N SER A 68 22.79 6.97 18.46
CA SER A 68 23.84 7.89 18.85
C SER A 68 23.78 7.98 20.37
N GLY A 69 24.77 7.37 21.03
CA GLY A 69 24.96 7.39 22.47
C GLY A 69 25.23 8.79 23.03
#